data_AF-A0A8X8AXQ5-F1
#
_entry.id   AF-A0A8X8AXQ5-F1
#
_cell.length_a   1.000
_cell.length_b   1.000
_cell.length_c   1.000
_cell.angle_alpha   90.00
_cell.angle_beta   90.00
_cell.angle_gamma   90.00
#
_symmetry.space_group_name_H-M   'P 1'
#
loop_
_entity.id
_entity.type
_entity.pdbx_description
1 polymer ?
#
loop_
_entity_poly.entity_id
_entity_poly.type
_entity_poly.pdbx_seq_one_letter_code
_entity_poly.pdbx_strand_id
1 'polypeptide(L)'
;MSSNTASSSAGSGDSSATRKNSKRPKYSKFTQQELPACKPILTPGWVISTFLIVSVIFIPLGVISLFASQDVVEIVDRYDNDCIPAPARTNKVAFIQGDAPKACNRTLTVTKRMKQPIYVYYQLENFYQNHRRCGFFMDIKIDIME
;
A
#
# COMPACT_ATOMS: atom_id res chain seq x y z
N MET A 1 33.02 10.24 74.20
CA MET A 1 33.83 9.97 73.00
C MET A 1 33.41 8.63 72.43
N SER A 2 33.39 8.57 71.10
CA SER A 2 32.89 7.54 70.20
C SER A 2 33.33 6.12 70.49
N SER A 3 32.50 5.12 70.11
CA SER A 3 32.90 4.06 69.16
C SER A 3 31.78 3.05 68.90
N ASN A 4 31.85 2.46 67.72
CA ASN A 4 30.87 1.68 66.98
C ASN A 4 31.00 0.15 67.22
N THR A 5 29.93 -0.59 66.88
CA THR A 5 29.90 -1.98 66.36
C THR A 5 30.13 -3.18 67.31
N ALA A 6 29.11 -4.05 67.50
CA ALA A 6 29.00 -5.38 66.86
C ALA A 6 27.93 -6.29 67.51
N SER A 7 27.18 -6.97 66.64
CA SER A 7 26.64 -8.35 66.73
C SER A 7 25.53 -8.76 67.74
N SER A 8 24.47 -9.27 67.11
CA SER A 8 23.69 -10.49 67.42
C SER A 8 22.70 -10.51 68.59
N SER A 9 21.42 -10.62 68.22
CA SER A 9 20.38 -11.42 68.91
C SER A 9 19.44 -11.95 67.81
N ALA A 10 19.57 -13.19 67.34
CA ALA A 10 19.06 -14.40 68.00
C ALA A 10 17.58 -14.29 68.40
N GLY A 11 16.72 -14.71 67.46
CA GLY A 11 15.48 -15.45 67.71
C GLY A 11 14.32 -14.72 68.38
N SER A 12 13.23 -14.51 67.63
CA SER A 12 11.91 -14.88 68.14
C SER A 12 10.87 -14.97 67.03
N GLY A 13 10.17 -16.10 67.00
CA GLY A 13 8.80 -16.16 66.54
C GLY A 13 8.59 -16.41 65.06
N ASP A 14 8.86 -17.64 64.63
CA ASP A 14 8.09 -18.28 63.56
C ASP A 14 6.60 -18.28 63.98
N SER A 15 5.90 -17.22 63.60
CA SER A 15 4.45 -17.19 63.68
C SER A 15 3.95 -17.71 62.34
N SER A 16 3.73 -19.03 62.30
CA SER A 16 2.87 -19.68 61.32
C SER A 16 1.45 -19.11 61.47
N ALA A 17 1.24 -17.89 60.96
CA ALA A 17 -0.09 -17.33 60.81
C ALA A 17 -0.80 -18.19 59.77
N THR A 18 -1.79 -18.96 60.23
CA THR A 18 -2.71 -19.76 59.42
C THR A 18 -3.07 -18.98 58.16
N ARG A 19 -2.52 -19.40 57.00
CA ARG A 19 -2.90 -18.84 55.71
C ARG A 19 -4.37 -19.18 55.49
N LYS A 20 -5.26 -18.28 55.88
CA LYS A 20 -6.67 -18.33 55.48
C LYS A 20 -6.68 -18.45 53.96
N ASN A 21 -7.14 -19.59 53.45
CA ASN A 21 -7.30 -19.81 52.02
C ASN A 21 -8.43 -18.89 51.53
N SER A 22 -8.07 -17.64 51.28
CA SER A 22 -8.95 -16.66 50.68
C SER A 22 -9.02 -16.97 49.20
N LYS A 23 -10.18 -17.41 48.72
CA LYS A 23 -10.49 -17.50 47.28
C LYS A 23 -10.60 -16.13 46.60
N ARG A 24 -10.43 -15.04 47.36
CA ARG A 24 -10.52 -13.68 46.82
C ARG A 24 -9.25 -13.38 46.02
N PRO A 25 -9.39 -12.93 44.76
CA PRO A 25 -8.24 -12.59 43.93
C PRO A 25 -7.43 -11.46 44.56
N LYS A 26 -6.11 -11.50 44.35
CA LYS A 26 -5.17 -10.49 44.83
C LYS A 26 -5.50 -9.13 44.22
N TYR A 27 -5.62 -8.11 45.06
CA TYR A 27 -5.96 -6.75 44.65
C TYR A 27 -4.81 -6.16 43.81
N SER A 28 -5.11 -5.83 42.55
CA SER A 28 -4.24 -5.11 41.63
C SER A 28 -5.13 -4.24 40.73
N LYS A 29 -4.67 -3.04 40.36
CA LYS A 29 -5.41 -2.15 39.44
C LYS A 29 -5.73 -2.82 38.10
N PHE A 30 -4.90 -3.80 37.70
CA PHE A 30 -5.12 -4.64 36.53
C PHE A 30 -6.27 -5.65 36.73
N THR A 31 -6.30 -6.37 37.86
CA THR A 31 -7.37 -7.36 38.15
C THR A 31 -8.71 -6.71 38.46
N GLN A 32 -8.72 -5.42 38.83
CA GLN A 32 -9.92 -4.61 39.02
C GLN A 32 -10.38 -3.80 37.80
N GLN A 33 -9.61 -3.81 36.71
CA GLN A 33 -9.92 -3.02 35.51
C GLN A 33 -10.02 -1.50 35.80
N GLU A 34 -9.33 -1.01 36.83
CA GLU A 34 -9.20 0.41 37.19
C GLU A 34 -7.90 1.01 36.64
N LEU A 35 -7.53 0.58 35.43
CA LEU A 35 -6.39 1.18 34.73
C LEU A 35 -6.78 2.58 34.26
N PRO A 36 -5.87 3.56 34.35
CA PRO A 36 -6.11 4.88 33.79
C PRO A 36 -6.37 4.74 32.29
N ALA A 37 -7.61 4.96 31.87
CA ALA A 37 -8.03 4.95 30.49
C ALA A 37 -8.43 6.36 30.09
N CYS A 38 -7.69 6.97 29.16
CA CYS A 38 -8.22 8.11 28.43
C CYS A 38 -9.36 7.60 27.55
N LYS A 39 -10.59 7.97 27.87
CA LYS A 39 -11.76 7.73 27.02
C LYS A 39 -11.93 8.97 26.13
N PRO A 40 -11.47 8.96 24.87
CA PRO A 40 -11.67 10.11 24.01
C PRO A 40 -13.16 10.26 23.72
N ILE A 41 -13.78 11.28 24.31
CA ILE A 41 -15.13 11.70 23.94
C ILE A 41 -15.03 12.51 22.66
N LEU A 42 -15.64 12.01 21.59
CA LEU A 42 -15.57 12.64 20.28
C LEU A 42 -16.55 13.83 20.23
N THR A 43 -16.15 14.96 20.81
CA THR A 43 -16.96 16.18 20.81
C THR A 43 -16.99 16.82 19.42
N PRO A 44 -18.15 17.30 18.92
CA PRO A 44 -18.26 17.86 17.56
C PRO A 44 -17.23 18.94 17.21
N GLY A 45 -16.86 19.81 18.16
CA GLY A 45 -15.83 20.83 17.94
C GLY A 45 -14.43 20.27 17.66
N TRP A 46 -14.04 19.19 18.36
CA TRP A 46 -12.77 18.50 18.11
C TRP A 46 -12.73 17.87 16.74
N VAL A 47 -13.85 17.24 16.34
CA VAL A 47 -13.98 16.60 15.03
C VAL A 47 -13.84 17.62 13.90
N ILE A 48 -14.57 18.74 13.99
CA ILE A 48 -14.50 19.82 13.00
C ILE A 48 -13.06 20.35 12.86
N SER A 49 -12.39 20.60 13.99
CA SER A 49 -11.00 21.06 13.99
C SER A 49 -10.05 20.06 13.30
N THR A 50 -10.17 18.77 13.62
CA THR A 50 -9.33 17.74 12.99
C THR A 50 -9.56 17.64 11.49
N PHE A 51 -10.81 17.71 11.01
CA PHE A 51 -11.11 17.68 9.58
C PHE A 51 -10.60 18.94 8.86
N LEU A 52 -10.65 20.11 9.48
CA LEU A 52 -10.09 21.33 8.89
C LEU A 52 -8.56 21.23 8.75
N ILE A 53 -7.86 20.73 9.77
CA ILE A 53 -6.42 20.55 9.72
C ILE A 53 -6.03 19.54 8.62
N VAL A 54 -6.71 18.39 8.59
CA VAL A 54 -6.47 17.36 7.56
C VAL A 54 -6.73 17.91 6.15
N SER A 55 -7.80 18.69 5.98
CA SER A 55 -8.14 19.31 4.69
C SER A 55 -7.08 20.32 4.25
N VAL A 56 -6.62 21.20 5.14
CA VAL A 56 -5.56 22.18 4.85
C VAL A 56 -4.24 21.51 4.46
N ILE A 57 -3.98 20.30 4.97
CA ILE A 57 -2.79 19.51 4.59
C ILE A 57 -3.01 18.77 3.27
N PHE A 58 -4.16 18.14 3.06
CA PHE A 58 -4.43 17.33 1.86
C PHE A 58 -4.71 18.15 0.61
N ILE A 59 -5.26 19.36 0.71
CA ILE A 59 -5.48 20.23 -0.45
C ILE A 59 -4.15 20.56 -1.19
N PRO A 60 -3.11 21.13 -0.54
CA PRO A 60 -1.86 21.44 -1.23
C PRO A 60 -1.14 20.18 -1.70
N LEU A 61 -1.17 19.09 -0.92
CA LEU A 61 -0.59 17.81 -1.34
C LEU A 61 -1.31 17.25 -2.59
N GLY A 62 -2.64 17.34 -2.64
CA GLY A 62 -3.44 16.93 -3.78
C GLY A 62 -3.14 17.78 -5.02
N VAL A 63 -2.99 19.10 -4.87
CA VAL A 63 -2.64 20.00 -5.97
C VAL A 63 -1.24 19.68 -6.51
N ILE A 64 -0.24 19.50 -5.66
CA ILE A 64 1.13 19.13 -6.07
C ILE A 64 1.11 17.78 -6.80
N SER A 65 0.39 16.79 -6.27
CA SER A 65 0.25 15.47 -6.89
C SER A 65 -0.43 15.54 -8.26
N LEU A 66 -1.46 16.38 -8.40
CA LEU A 66 -2.18 16.56 -9.65
C LEU A 66 -1.30 17.22 -10.72
N PHE A 67 -0.55 18.27 -10.36
CA PHE A 67 0.40 18.88 -11.29
C PHE A 67 1.47 17.88 -11.74
N ALA A 68 2.07 17.15 -10.80
CA ALA A 68 3.03 16.10 -11.13
C ALA A 68 2.43 15.02 -12.05
N SER A 69 1.18 14.63 -11.85
CA SER A 69 0.48 13.65 -12.68
C SER A 69 0.13 14.16 -14.08
N GLN A 70 -0.05 15.48 -14.26
CA GLN A 70 -0.36 16.08 -15.57
C GLN A 70 0.89 16.34 -16.42
N ASP A 71 2.05 16.44 -15.78
CA ASP A 71 3.33 16.65 -16.45
C ASP A 71 3.84 15.38 -17.16
N VAL A 72 3.36 14.19 -16.76
CA VAL A 72 3.73 12.92 -17.39
C VAL A 72 3.21 12.88 -18.83
N VAL A 73 4.14 12.76 -19.78
CA VAL A 73 3.82 12.60 -21.20
C VAL A 73 3.77 11.10 -21.50
N GLU A 74 2.58 10.62 -21.87
CA GLU A 74 2.36 9.25 -22.31
C GLU A 74 1.95 9.23 -23.79
N ILE A 75 2.57 8.34 -24.57
CA ILE A 75 2.21 8.08 -25.96
C ILE A 75 1.80 6.62 -26.09
N VAL A 76 0.54 6.39 -26.45
CA VAL A 76 -0.07 5.07 -26.59
C VAL A 76 -0.31 4.77 -28.08
N ASP A 77 0.28 3.70 -28.62
CA ASP A 77 0.03 3.24 -30.00
C ASP A 77 -0.46 1.79 -30.04
N ARG A 78 -1.49 1.54 -30.88
CA ARG A 78 -2.13 0.23 -31.05
C ARG A 78 -1.50 -0.54 -32.19
N TYR A 79 -0.65 -1.51 -31.89
CA TYR A 79 -0.04 -2.34 -32.93
C TYR A 79 -1.03 -3.35 -33.58
N ASP A 80 -2.07 -3.83 -32.87
CA ASP A 80 -2.88 -4.96 -33.38
C ASP A 80 -3.64 -4.63 -34.67
N ASN A 81 -4.22 -3.43 -34.75
CA ASN A 81 -5.07 -3.08 -35.89
C ASN A 81 -4.24 -2.64 -37.08
N ASP A 82 -3.12 -1.95 -36.83
CA ASP A 82 -2.36 -1.32 -37.90
C ASP A 82 -1.31 -2.22 -38.53
N CYS A 83 -0.83 -3.23 -37.78
CA CYS A 83 0.10 -4.23 -38.29
C CYS A 83 -0.61 -5.44 -38.90
N ILE A 84 -1.92 -5.60 -38.69
CA ILE A 84 -2.71 -6.67 -39.29
C ILE A 84 -3.51 -6.11 -40.48
N PRO A 85 -3.33 -6.64 -41.70
CA PRO A 85 -4.06 -6.16 -42.87
C PRO A 85 -5.57 -6.34 -42.67
N ALA A 86 -6.36 -5.38 -43.19
CA ALA A 86 -7.83 -5.35 -43.03
C ALA A 86 -8.55 -6.71 -43.21
N PRO A 87 -8.25 -7.55 -44.23
CA PRO A 87 -8.91 -8.85 -44.39
C PRO A 87 -8.58 -9.87 -43.29
N ALA A 88 -7.46 -9.69 -42.58
CA ALA A 88 -6.98 -10.59 -41.55
C ALA A 88 -7.36 -10.16 -40.11
N ARG A 89 -7.94 -8.96 -39.94
CA ARG A 89 -8.35 -8.43 -38.62
C ARG A 89 -9.44 -9.27 -37.96
N THR A 90 -10.31 -9.89 -38.75
CA THR A 90 -11.40 -10.75 -38.26
C THR A 90 -10.89 -12.03 -37.59
N ASN A 91 -9.74 -12.55 -38.04
CA ASN A 91 -9.12 -13.74 -37.48
C ASN A 91 -7.62 -13.52 -37.27
N LYS A 92 -7.31 -12.71 -36.25
CA LYS A 92 -5.92 -12.39 -35.86
C LYS A 92 -5.08 -13.65 -35.62
N VAL A 93 -5.68 -14.71 -35.08
CA VAL A 93 -4.99 -15.99 -34.78
C VAL A 93 -4.53 -16.68 -36.06
N ALA A 94 -5.38 -16.74 -37.10
CA ALA A 94 -5.01 -17.31 -38.39
C ALA A 94 -3.86 -16.55 -39.05
N PHE A 95 -3.84 -15.22 -38.90
CA PHE A 95 -2.74 -14.38 -39.40
C PHE A 95 -1.41 -14.66 -38.66
N ILE A 96 -1.46 -14.79 -37.34
CA ILE A 96 -0.28 -15.10 -36.52
C ILE A 96 0.30 -16.48 -36.85
N GLN A 97 -0.56 -17.46 -37.13
CA GLN A 97 -0.15 -18.82 -37.50
C GLN A 97 0.30 -18.96 -38.96
N GLY A 98 -0.04 -18.01 -39.82
CA GLY A 98 0.36 -18.00 -41.22
C GLY A 98 1.85 -17.69 -41.43
N ASP A 99 2.33 -17.96 -42.64
CA ASP A 99 3.74 -17.81 -43.04
C ASP A 99 4.06 -16.43 -43.65
N ALA A 100 3.09 -15.51 -43.61
CA ALA A 100 3.27 -14.15 -44.12
C ALA A 100 4.30 -13.38 -43.28
N PRO A 101 5.05 -12.43 -43.88
CA PRO A 101 5.96 -11.56 -43.13
C PRO A 101 5.18 -10.71 -42.12
N LYS A 102 5.60 -10.75 -40.85
CA LYS A 102 4.94 -10.09 -39.71
C LYS A 102 5.65 -8.80 -39.28
N ALA A 103 6.67 -8.37 -40.02
CA ALA A 103 7.40 -7.15 -39.72
C ALA A 103 6.49 -5.94 -39.97
N CYS A 104 6.33 -5.12 -38.95
CA CYS A 104 5.51 -3.92 -38.99
C CYS A 104 6.31 -2.74 -38.45
N ASN A 105 6.53 -1.73 -39.30
CA ASN A 105 7.21 -0.51 -38.92
C ASN A 105 6.17 0.57 -38.62
N ARG A 106 6.28 1.19 -37.44
CA ARG A 106 5.37 2.22 -36.97
C ARG A 106 6.14 3.50 -36.67
N THR A 107 5.65 4.62 -37.20
CA THR A 107 6.24 5.94 -36.95
C THR A 107 5.38 6.68 -35.94
N LEU A 108 5.90 6.82 -34.72
CA LEU A 108 5.24 7.51 -33.62
C LEU A 108 5.63 8.98 -33.64
N THR A 109 4.63 9.87 -33.70
CA THR A 109 4.89 11.32 -33.68
C THR A 109 4.76 11.84 -32.25
N VAL A 110 5.88 12.30 -31.70
CA VAL A 110 5.98 12.85 -30.35
C VAL A 110 5.52 14.31 -30.39
N THR A 111 4.30 14.60 -29.93
CA THR A 111 3.71 15.96 -29.98
C THR A 111 4.17 16.86 -28.83
N LYS A 112 4.61 16.27 -27.71
CA LYS A 112 5.10 16.97 -26.53
C LYS A 112 6.55 16.60 -26.24
N ARG A 113 7.33 17.56 -25.74
CA ARG A 113 8.72 17.31 -25.36
C ARG A 113 8.77 16.37 -24.15
N MET A 114 9.37 15.20 -24.34
CA MET A 114 9.69 14.27 -23.25
C MET A 114 11.10 14.59 -22.71
N LYS A 115 11.24 14.77 -21.40
CA LYS A 115 12.52 14.80 -20.70
C LYS A 115 13.05 13.37 -20.54
N GLN A 116 14.36 13.25 -20.36
CA GLN A 116 15.01 11.96 -20.09
C GLN A 116 14.86 11.58 -18.61
N PRO A 117 14.84 10.27 -18.24
CA PRO A 117 14.91 9.07 -19.11
C PRO A 117 13.55 8.68 -19.70
N ILE A 118 13.55 8.03 -20.88
CA ILE A 118 12.32 7.57 -21.54
C ILE A 118 12.19 6.05 -21.34
N TYR A 119 11.01 5.61 -20.95
CA TYR A 119 10.66 4.21 -20.79
C TYR A 119 9.69 3.76 -21.89
N VAL A 120 9.84 2.51 -22.33
CA VAL A 120 8.96 1.87 -23.31
C VAL A 120 8.33 0.65 -22.67
N TYR A 121 7.00 0.65 -22.59
CA TYR A 121 6.19 -0.42 -22.03
C TYR A 121 5.32 -1.04 -23.12
N TYR A 122 4.94 -2.30 -22.89
CA TYR A 122 3.90 -2.97 -23.66
C TYR A 122 2.75 -3.30 -22.72
N GLN A 123 1.55 -2.82 -23.05
CA GLN A 123 0.34 -3.12 -22.30
C GLN A 123 -0.37 -4.30 -22.93
N LEU A 124 -0.70 -5.29 -22.09
CA LEU A 124 -1.42 -6.48 -22.48
C LEU A 124 -2.89 -6.42 -21.99
N GLU A 125 -3.87 -6.13 -22.85
CA GLU A 125 -5.29 -6.21 -22.49
C GLU A 125 -5.87 -7.62 -22.59
N ASN A 126 -6.85 -7.91 -21.74
CA ASN A 126 -7.56 -9.19 -21.66
C ASN A 126 -6.64 -10.41 -21.41
N PHE A 127 -5.49 -10.18 -20.78
CA PHE A 127 -4.55 -11.23 -20.40
C PHE A 127 -4.70 -11.63 -18.93
N TYR A 128 -5.28 -12.81 -18.69
CA TYR A 128 -5.44 -13.36 -17.36
C TYR A 128 -4.20 -14.16 -16.93
N GLN A 129 -3.18 -13.47 -16.42
CA GLN A 129 -1.89 -14.04 -16.00
C GLN A 129 -2.00 -15.21 -15.00
N ASN A 130 -3.07 -15.25 -14.21
CA ASN A 130 -3.23 -16.21 -13.11
C ASN A 130 -4.22 -17.36 -13.40
N HIS A 131 -4.64 -17.55 -14.65
CA HIS A 131 -5.60 -18.58 -15.02
C HIS A 131 -4.94 -19.81 -15.68
N ARG A 132 -5.25 -21.02 -15.20
CA ARG A 132 -4.64 -22.31 -15.64
C ARG A 132 -4.85 -22.66 -17.13
N ARG A 133 -5.84 -22.03 -17.78
CA ARG A 133 -5.99 -22.03 -19.24
C ARG A 133 -5.94 -20.58 -19.68
N CYS A 134 -4.75 -20.09 -19.99
CA CYS A 134 -4.55 -18.72 -20.44
C CYS A 134 -5.06 -18.60 -21.88
N GLY A 135 -6.12 -17.80 -22.05
CA GLY A 135 -6.71 -17.49 -23.34
C GLY A 135 -5.86 -16.51 -24.14
N PHE A 136 -6.00 -16.59 -25.46
CA PHE A 136 -5.17 -15.90 -26.45
C PHE A 136 -5.30 -14.39 -26.34
N PHE A 137 -4.17 -13.73 -26.50
CA PHE A 137 -3.97 -12.31 -26.29
C PHE A 137 -4.54 -11.48 -27.46
N MET A 138 -5.44 -10.52 -27.21
CA MET A 138 -6.20 -9.86 -28.28
C MET A 138 -5.81 -8.41 -28.57
N ASP A 139 -5.11 -7.72 -27.65
CA ASP A 139 -5.00 -6.26 -27.72
C ASP A 139 -3.73 -5.66 -27.03
N ILE A 140 -2.59 -5.55 -27.73
CA ILE A 140 -1.34 -4.96 -27.18
C ILE A 140 -1.32 -3.47 -27.53
N LYS A 141 -0.85 -2.66 -26.59
CA LYS A 141 -0.46 -1.28 -26.86
C LYS A 141 1.01 -1.09 -26.53
N ILE A 142 1.68 -0.20 -27.24
CA ILE A 142 2.99 0.29 -26.86
C ILE A 142 2.78 1.63 -26.18
N ASP A 143 3.26 1.75 -24.95
CA ASP A 143 3.16 2.97 -24.15
C ASP A 143 4.58 3.51 -23.93
N ILE A 144 4.82 4.75 -24.34
CA ILE A 144 6.08 5.46 -24.12
C ILE A 144 5.83 6.51 -23.05
N MET A 145 6.60 6.46 -21.97
CA MET A 145 6.43 7.31 -20.80
C MET A 145 7.77 7.93 -20.40
N GLU A 146 7.72 9.18 -19.95
CA GLU A 146 8.80 9.89 -19.26
C GLU A 146 8.79 9.61 -17.75
#